data_AF-A0A2U1KH52-F1
#
_entry.id   AF-A0A2U1KH52-F1
#
_cell.length_a   1.000
_cell.length_b   1.000
_cell.length_c   1.000
_cell.angle_alpha   90.00
_cell.angle_beta   90.00
_cell.angle_gamma   90.00
#
_symmetry.space_group_name_H-M   'P 1'
#
loop_
_entity.id
_entity.type
_entity.pdbx_description
1 polymer ?
#
loop_
_entity_poly.entity_id
_entity_poly.type
_entity_poly.pdbx_seq_one_letter_code
_entity_poly.pdbx_strand_id
1 'polypeptide(L)'
;MAKTGFAELIDFNPIRATDVQLPAGGSFVIAHSLAESQKAVTAATNYNNRVVECRLASIVLGIKLGMEPEEAISKVKTLSDVEGLCVSFAGNHGSSDPNLAVKEYLKEQPYTAEEIEKITSKSLDFIFADSASSLDVIKAAKYYKLFQRASHVYYEAKRVYAFKDAVSSNSDEEEKLKKLGDLMNDSHHSCSVLFECRYQSTIPCLNANKELMEQFYQSRIDNGTINKTDLGLYVFASKPSSGAAIFKF
;
A
#
# COMPACT_ATOMS: atom_id res chain seq x y z
N MET A 1 8.94 -6.17 -18.95
CA MET A 1 9.51 -5.08 -19.78
C MET A 1 8.42 -4.04 -19.92
N ALA A 2 8.74 -2.75 -19.87
CA ALA A 2 7.73 -1.70 -20.06
C ALA A 2 7.48 -1.46 -21.55
N LYS A 3 6.22 -1.24 -21.94
CA LYS A 3 5.80 -0.99 -23.31
C LYS A 3 5.19 0.41 -23.47
N THR A 4 5.61 1.14 -24.49
CA THR A 4 5.06 2.47 -24.80
C THR A 4 3.54 2.40 -24.99
N GLY A 5 2.80 3.29 -24.33
CA GLY A 5 1.33 3.36 -24.39
C GLY A 5 0.59 2.43 -23.42
N PHE A 6 1.31 1.64 -22.62
CA PHE A 6 0.72 0.72 -21.64
C PHE A 6 1.34 0.92 -20.26
N ALA A 7 0.52 0.77 -19.23
CA ALA A 7 0.97 0.43 -17.88
C ALA A 7 1.14 -1.09 -17.79
N GLU A 8 1.77 -1.57 -16.72
CA GLU A 8 2.01 -3.01 -16.50
C GLU A 8 1.43 -3.42 -15.14
N LEU A 9 0.60 -4.46 -15.12
CA LEU A 9 0.35 -5.23 -13.90
C LEU A 9 1.47 -6.26 -13.76
N ILE A 10 2.27 -6.11 -12.70
CA ILE A 10 3.44 -6.96 -12.44
C ILE A 10 3.09 -7.97 -11.34
N ASP A 11 3.07 -9.24 -11.69
CA ASP A 11 3.01 -10.34 -10.74
C ASP A 11 4.42 -10.75 -10.31
N PHE A 12 4.50 -11.35 -9.12
CA PHE A 12 5.72 -11.96 -8.59
C PHE A 12 5.46 -13.46 -8.34
N ASN A 13 6.52 -14.27 -8.44
CA ASN A 13 6.50 -15.70 -8.14
C ASN A 13 5.45 -16.53 -8.92
N PRO A 14 5.54 -16.63 -10.25
CA PRO A 14 6.65 -16.15 -11.11
C PRO A 14 6.49 -14.69 -11.54
N ILE A 15 7.60 -14.07 -11.94
CA ILE A 15 7.57 -12.71 -12.48
C ILE A 15 6.84 -12.71 -13.82
N ARG A 16 5.73 -11.96 -13.90
CA ARG A 16 4.96 -11.75 -15.13
C ARG A 16 4.57 -10.29 -15.25
N ALA A 17 4.44 -9.80 -16.48
CA ALA A 17 3.93 -8.48 -16.78
C ALA A 17 2.71 -8.64 -17.70
N THR A 18 1.63 -7.94 -17.37
CA THR A 18 0.41 -7.89 -18.17
C THR A 18 0.13 -6.44 -18.55
N ASP A 19 0.10 -6.16 -19.85
CA ASP A 19 -0.25 -4.86 -20.40
C ASP A 19 -1.61 -4.37 -19.85
N VAL A 20 -1.65 -3.13 -19.38
CA VAL A 20 -2.86 -2.41 -18.95
C VAL A 20 -2.95 -1.10 -19.74
N GLN A 21 -3.88 -1.03 -20.68
CA GLN A 21 -4.11 0.19 -21.46
C GLN A 21 -4.99 1.16 -20.68
N LEU A 22 -4.42 2.27 -20.25
CA LEU A 22 -5.13 3.28 -19.47
C LEU A 22 -6.17 4.03 -20.34
N PRO A 23 -7.28 4.53 -19.76
CA PRO A 23 -8.27 5.33 -20.50
C PRO A 23 -7.65 6.57 -21.14
N ALA A 24 -8.07 6.90 -22.37
CA ALA A 24 -7.48 7.99 -23.15
C ALA A 24 -7.93 9.37 -22.68
N GLY A 25 -9.14 9.47 -22.13
CA GLY A 25 -9.68 10.66 -21.48
C GLY A 25 -9.03 10.97 -20.14
N GLY A 26 -7.89 10.35 -19.82
CA GLY A 26 -7.20 10.42 -18.55
C GLY A 26 -5.68 10.52 -18.73
N SER A 27 -5.01 11.46 -18.06
CA SER A 27 -3.54 11.55 -18.04
C SER A 27 -2.98 11.50 -16.62
N PHE A 28 -1.76 10.97 -16.47
CA PHE A 28 -1.06 10.97 -15.18
C PHE A 28 -0.05 12.11 -15.10
N VAL A 29 -0.23 13.01 -14.13
CA VAL A 29 0.74 14.08 -13.79
C VAL A 29 1.46 13.69 -12.52
N ILE A 30 2.77 13.85 -12.54
CA ILE A 30 3.66 13.57 -11.41
C ILE A 30 4.10 14.91 -10.82
N ALA A 31 3.78 15.13 -9.55
CA ALA A 31 4.29 16.27 -8.80
C ALA A 31 5.27 15.84 -7.70
N HIS A 32 6.44 16.46 -7.70
CA HIS A 32 7.53 16.16 -6.77
C HIS A 32 7.44 17.06 -5.53
N SER A 33 7.38 16.49 -4.32
CA SER A 33 7.25 17.28 -3.07
C SER A 33 8.49 18.07 -2.67
N LEU A 34 9.62 17.81 -3.33
CA LEU A 34 10.95 18.35 -3.01
C LEU A 34 11.49 17.92 -1.63
N ALA A 35 10.75 17.09 -0.89
CA ALA A 35 11.22 16.54 0.37
C ALA A 35 12.19 15.38 0.12
N GLU A 36 13.40 15.51 0.63
CA GLU A 36 14.40 14.46 0.54
C GLU A 36 14.08 13.32 1.51
N SER A 37 14.09 12.09 1.01
CA SER A 37 13.99 10.88 1.84
C SER A 37 15.33 10.15 1.82
N GLN A 38 16.07 10.25 2.92
CA GLN A 38 17.33 9.54 3.14
C GLN A 38 17.05 8.05 3.45
N LYS A 39 16.62 7.30 2.41
CA LYS A 39 16.12 5.92 2.53
C LYS A 39 17.12 4.97 3.20
N ALA A 40 18.41 5.11 2.88
CA ALA A 40 19.46 4.27 3.45
C ALA A 40 19.72 4.59 4.94
N VAL A 41 19.77 5.88 5.29
CA VAL A 41 20.09 6.33 6.65
C VAL A 41 18.96 6.02 7.64
N THR A 42 17.72 6.15 7.19
CA THR A 42 16.52 5.93 8.03
C THR A 42 15.88 4.56 7.81
N ALA A 43 16.58 3.64 7.14
CA ALA A 43 16.02 2.35 6.72
C ALA A 43 15.47 1.55 7.92
N ALA A 44 16.23 1.48 9.01
CA ALA A 44 15.90 0.71 10.21
C ALA A 44 14.65 1.22 10.95
N THR A 45 14.27 2.49 10.80
CA THR A 45 13.08 3.07 11.45
C THR A 45 11.90 3.23 10.49
N ASN A 46 12.17 3.30 9.18
CA ASN A 46 11.17 3.48 8.13
C ASN A 46 11.02 2.22 7.26
N TYR A 47 11.73 2.14 6.13
CA TYR A 47 11.47 1.14 5.09
C TYR A 47 11.64 -0.31 5.59
N ASN A 48 12.80 -0.63 6.18
CA ASN A 48 13.06 -1.98 6.68
C ASN A 48 12.16 -2.32 7.87
N ASN A 49 11.79 -1.31 8.67
CA ASN A 49 10.83 -1.51 9.77
C ASN A 49 9.50 -2.03 9.24
N ARG A 50 8.95 -1.43 8.18
CA ARG A 50 7.72 -1.92 7.53
C ARG A 50 7.87 -3.33 6.99
N VAL A 51 9.02 -3.67 6.41
CA VAL A 51 9.31 -5.03 5.93
C VAL A 51 9.29 -6.04 7.08
N VAL A 52 9.93 -5.71 8.20
CA VAL A 52 9.94 -6.56 9.41
C VAL A 52 8.54 -6.69 9.99
N GLU A 53 7.78 -5.60 10.12
CA GLU A 53 6.40 -5.62 10.60
C GLU A 53 5.51 -6.52 9.72
N CYS A 54 5.61 -6.44 8.39
CA CYS A 54 4.85 -7.31 7.48
C CYS A 54 5.24 -8.79 7.63
N ARG A 55 6.54 -9.10 7.76
CA ARG A 55 7.00 -10.49 7.94
C ARG A 55 6.61 -11.06 9.31
N LEU A 56 6.64 -10.24 10.36
CA LEU A 56 6.14 -10.64 11.67
C LEU A 56 4.62 -10.89 11.64
N ALA A 57 3.88 -10.00 10.96
CA ALA A 57 2.44 -10.15 10.82
C ALA A 57 2.07 -11.44 10.08
N SER A 58 2.79 -11.79 9.01
CA SER A 58 2.53 -13.03 8.28
C SER A 58 2.84 -14.28 9.11
N ILE A 59 3.96 -14.30 9.85
CA ILE A 59 4.29 -15.43 10.75
C ILE A 59 3.23 -15.58 11.84
N VAL A 60 2.85 -14.48 12.52
CA VAL A 60 1.84 -14.52 13.59
C VAL A 60 0.49 -14.96 13.05
N LEU A 61 0.07 -14.47 11.88
CA LEU A 61 -1.16 -14.92 11.22
C LEU A 61 -1.11 -16.41 10.89
N GLY A 62 -0.03 -16.89 10.29
CA GLY A 62 0.16 -18.31 9.98
C GLY A 62 -0.03 -19.19 11.22
N ILE A 63 0.62 -18.83 12.33
CA ILE A 63 0.50 -19.56 13.60
C ILE A 63 -0.94 -19.53 14.13
N LYS A 64 -1.57 -18.35 14.14
CA LYS A 64 -2.95 -18.19 14.64
C LYS A 64 -3.98 -18.92 13.78
N LEU A 65 -3.68 -19.13 12.50
CA LEU A 65 -4.49 -19.88 11.55
C LEU A 65 -4.18 -21.38 11.52
N GLY A 66 -3.32 -21.87 12.44
CA GLY A 66 -3.10 -23.30 12.67
C GLY A 66 -1.77 -23.86 12.15
N MET A 67 -0.84 -23.03 11.68
CA MET A 67 0.53 -23.50 11.40
C MET A 67 1.31 -23.70 12.69
N GLU A 68 2.18 -24.72 12.72
CA GLU A 68 3.14 -24.86 13.82
C GLU A 68 4.18 -23.72 13.78
N PRO A 69 4.65 -23.19 14.93
CA PRO A 69 5.56 -22.05 14.96
C PRO A 69 6.84 -22.23 14.14
N GLU A 70 7.46 -23.41 14.21
CA GLU A 70 8.70 -23.70 13.46
C GLU A 70 8.45 -23.76 11.94
N GLU A 71 7.28 -24.25 11.53
CA GLU A 71 6.86 -24.23 10.13
C GLU A 71 6.61 -22.80 9.64
N ALA A 72 5.88 -22.00 10.42
CA ALA A 72 5.58 -20.61 10.07
C ALA A 72 6.87 -19.79 9.91
N ILE A 73 7.81 -19.88 10.85
CA ILE A 73 9.09 -19.14 10.79
C ILE A 73 9.93 -19.56 9.55
N SER A 74 9.96 -20.85 9.26
CA SER A 74 10.78 -21.39 8.16
C SER A 74 10.17 -21.11 6.78
N LYS A 75 8.87 -21.31 6.60
CA LYS A 75 8.19 -21.23 5.29
C LYS A 75 7.57 -19.88 4.97
N VAL A 76 7.05 -19.15 5.96
CA VAL A 76 6.33 -17.89 5.72
C VAL A 76 7.32 -16.72 5.68
N LYS A 77 7.37 -16.02 4.55
CA LYS A 77 8.24 -14.85 4.35
C LYS A 77 7.45 -13.58 4.07
N THR A 78 6.26 -13.70 3.51
CA THR A 78 5.40 -12.60 3.08
C THR A 78 3.96 -12.83 3.52
N LEU A 79 3.14 -11.78 3.46
CA LEU A 79 1.70 -11.89 3.69
C LEU A 79 0.99 -12.70 2.59
N SER A 80 1.55 -12.74 1.37
CA SER A 80 0.99 -13.57 0.29
C SER A 80 1.08 -15.06 0.61
N ASP A 81 2.14 -15.51 1.29
CA ASP A 81 2.32 -16.92 1.67
C ASP A 81 1.21 -17.45 2.61
N VAL A 82 0.55 -16.55 3.36
CA VAL A 82 -0.52 -16.88 4.31
C VAL A 82 -1.89 -16.39 3.85
N GLU A 83 -1.98 -15.70 2.71
CA GLU A 83 -3.23 -15.16 2.18
C GLU A 83 -4.28 -16.26 1.97
N GLY A 84 -3.87 -17.42 1.44
CA GLY A 84 -4.75 -18.57 1.26
C GLY A 84 -5.42 -19.02 2.56
N LEU A 85 -4.68 -19.05 3.67
CA LEU A 85 -5.22 -19.38 5.00
C LEU A 85 -6.21 -18.30 5.47
N CYS A 86 -5.88 -17.02 5.26
CA CYS A 86 -6.77 -15.91 5.61
C CYS A 86 -8.09 -15.96 4.80
N VAL A 87 -8.02 -16.28 3.51
CA VAL A 87 -9.20 -16.43 2.64
C VAL A 87 -10.03 -17.65 3.05
N SER A 88 -9.42 -18.79 3.35
CA SER A 88 -10.14 -19.97 3.85
C SER A 88 -10.83 -19.70 5.18
N PHE A 89 -10.14 -19.00 6.10
CA PHE A 89 -10.75 -18.54 7.35
C PHE A 89 -11.95 -17.64 7.08
N ALA A 90 -11.82 -16.65 6.21
CA ALA A 90 -12.91 -15.76 5.85
C ALA A 90 -14.10 -16.52 5.25
N GLY A 91 -13.85 -17.51 4.38
CA GLY A 91 -14.88 -18.34 3.75
C GLY A 91 -15.72 -19.12 4.76
N ASN A 92 -15.06 -19.68 5.78
CA ASN A 92 -15.74 -20.36 6.89
C ASN A 92 -16.61 -19.41 7.75
N HIS A 93 -16.42 -18.10 7.60
CA HIS A 93 -17.19 -17.04 8.27
C HIS A 93 -18.08 -16.25 7.30
N GLY A 94 -18.36 -16.79 6.10
CA GLY A 94 -19.26 -16.17 5.13
C GLY A 94 -18.72 -14.92 4.44
N SER A 95 -17.39 -14.74 4.41
CA SER A 95 -16.70 -13.62 3.76
C SER A 95 -15.64 -14.12 2.77
N SER A 96 -15.22 -13.27 1.84
CA SER A 96 -14.05 -13.52 0.99
C SER A 96 -12.90 -12.55 1.28
N ASP A 97 -13.03 -11.70 2.30
CA ASP A 97 -12.03 -10.69 2.65
C ASP A 97 -10.98 -11.27 3.62
N PRO A 98 -9.71 -11.42 3.21
CA PRO A 98 -8.65 -11.93 4.08
C PRO A 98 -8.41 -11.03 5.31
N ASN A 99 -8.83 -9.76 5.27
CA ASN A 99 -8.76 -8.89 6.45
C ASN A 99 -9.63 -9.35 7.61
N LEU A 100 -10.59 -10.25 7.39
CA LEU A 100 -11.37 -10.82 8.49
C LEU A 100 -10.46 -11.58 9.46
N ALA A 101 -9.51 -12.37 8.95
CA ALA A 101 -8.50 -13.04 9.78
C ALA A 101 -7.58 -12.05 10.49
N VAL A 102 -7.23 -10.93 9.84
CA VAL A 102 -6.42 -9.87 10.45
C VAL A 102 -7.14 -9.26 11.65
N LYS A 103 -8.44 -8.95 11.51
CA LYS A 103 -9.27 -8.38 12.58
C LYS A 103 -9.49 -9.33 13.74
N GLU A 104 -9.60 -10.63 13.45
CA GLU A 104 -9.77 -11.64 14.49
C GLU A 104 -8.47 -11.89 15.28
N TYR A 105 -7.33 -12.02 14.58
CA TYR A 105 -6.13 -12.59 15.18
C TYR A 105 -5.01 -11.60 15.50
N LEU A 106 -5.00 -10.41 14.89
CA LEU A 106 -4.01 -9.38 15.18
C LEU A 106 -4.65 -8.25 15.99
N LYS A 107 -4.04 -7.92 17.14
CA LYS A 107 -4.52 -6.81 17.97
C LYS A 107 -4.18 -5.48 17.28
N GLU A 108 -5.08 -4.50 17.41
CA GLU A 108 -4.87 -3.16 16.85
C GLU A 108 -3.72 -2.40 17.55
N GLN A 109 -3.48 -2.69 18.83
CA GLN A 109 -2.38 -2.06 19.56
C GLN A 109 -1.03 -2.61 19.10
N PRO A 110 0.04 -1.80 19.10
CA PRO A 110 1.36 -2.29 18.75
C PRO A 110 1.80 -3.48 19.63
N TYR A 111 2.47 -4.44 19.02
CA TYR A 111 3.10 -5.57 19.72
C TYR A 111 4.47 -5.18 20.25
N THR A 112 4.84 -5.68 21.43
CA THR A 112 6.24 -5.71 21.87
C THR A 112 6.95 -6.94 21.30
N ALA A 113 8.28 -6.97 21.40
CA ALA A 113 9.05 -8.14 21.01
C ALA A 113 8.63 -9.37 21.83
N GLU A 114 8.50 -9.23 23.14
CA GLU A 114 8.17 -10.32 24.08
C GLU A 114 6.82 -10.96 23.77
N GLU A 115 5.83 -10.17 23.36
CA GLU A 115 4.52 -10.70 22.97
C GLU A 115 4.61 -11.57 21.71
N ILE A 116 5.41 -11.15 20.73
CA ILE A 116 5.62 -11.89 19.50
C ILE A 116 6.42 -13.16 19.78
N GLU A 117 7.50 -13.05 20.55
CA GLU A 117 8.36 -14.17 20.94
C GLU A 117 7.59 -15.25 21.73
N LYS A 118 6.60 -14.83 22.53
CA LYS A 118 5.68 -15.76 23.20
C LYS A 118 4.80 -16.53 22.22
N ILE A 119 4.39 -15.92 21.11
CA ILE A 119 3.58 -16.56 20.07
C ILE A 119 4.46 -17.48 19.22
N THR A 120 5.65 -17.03 18.82
CA THR A 120 6.56 -17.76 17.94
C THR A 120 7.40 -18.81 18.68
N SER A 121 7.46 -18.75 20.01
CA SER A 121 8.35 -19.56 20.86
C SER A 121 9.84 -19.46 20.50
N LYS A 122 10.24 -18.39 19.82
CA LYS A 122 11.63 -18.10 19.38
C LYS A 122 11.88 -16.61 19.47
N SER A 123 13.12 -16.22 19.76
CA SER A 123 13.50 -14.80 19.79
C SER A 123 13.45 -14.15 18.41
N LEU A 124 13.26 -12.83 18.36
CA LEU A 124 13.29 -12.08 17.11
C LEU A 124 14.68 -12.14 16.46
N ASP A 125 15.76 -12.10 17.26
CA ASP A 125 17.13 -12.30 16.77
C ASP A 125 17.30 -13.64 16.05
N PHE A 126 16.68 -14.72 16.56
CA PHE A 126 16.71 -16.02 15.90
C PHE A 126 15.94 -16.01 14.58
N ILE A 127 14.73 -15.44 14.57
CA ILE A 127 13.86 -15.40 13.38
C ILE A 127 14.51 -14.61 12.21
N PHE A 128 15.32 -13.61 12.55
CA PHE A 128 15.94 -12.70 11.59
C PHE A 128 17.47 -12.81 11.53
N ALA A 129 18.07 -13.89 12.04
CA ALA A 129 19.52 -14.09 12.14
C ALA A 129 20.25 -13.89 10.80
N ASP A 130 19.62 -14.28 9.69
CA ASP A 130 20.20 -14.20 8.34
C ASP A 130 20.06 -12.81 7.67
N SER A 131 19.53 -11.81 8.38
CA SER A 131 19.28 -10.47 7.82
C SER A 131 19.82 -9.38 8.74
N ALA A 132 21.03 -8.89 8.45
CA ALA A 132 21.64 -7.77 9.17
C ALA A 132 20.71 -6.54 9.22
N SER A 133 20.05 -6.23 8.10
CA SER A 133 19.08 -5.11 8.02
C SER A 133 17.86 -5.29 8.91
N SER A 134 17.42 -6.53 9.15
CA SER A 134 16.30 -6.80 10.05
C SER A 134 16.75 -6.78 11.51
N LEU A 135 17.98 -7.22 11.81
CA LEU A 135 18.57 -7.10 13.14
C LEU A 135 18.74 -5.63 13.56
N ASP A 136 19.08 -4.73 12.63
CA ASP A 136 19.14 -3.29 12.90
C ASP A 136 17.76 -2.71 13.24
N VAL A 137 16.69 -3.20 12.58
CA VAL A 137 15.31 -2.84 12.95
C VAL A 137 15.00 -3.33 14.37
N ILE A 138 15.30 -4.58 14.70
CA ILE A 138 15.00 -5.16 16.01
C ILE A 138 15.69 -4.38 17.14
N LYS A 139 16.92 -3.92 16.91
CA LYS A 139 17.65 -3.06 17.87
C LYS A 139 17.02 -1.68 18.05
N ALA A 140 16.42 -1.13 17.00
CA ALA A 140 15.88 0.23 17.00
C ALA A 140 14.39 0.29 17.41
N ALA A 141 13.61 -0.73 17.05
CA ALA A 141 12.16 -0.75 17.21
C ALA A 141 11.75 -1.26 18.60
N LYS A 142 10.88 -0.51 19.27
CA LYS A 142 10.27 -0.92 20.54
C LYS A 142 8.92 -1.62 20.35
N TYR A 143 8.24 -1.33 19.23
CA TYR A 143 6.88 -1.75 18.98
C TYR A 143 6.66 -2.07 17.49
N TYR A 144 5.76 -3.02 17.20
CA TYR A 144 5.45 -3.51 15.86
C TYR A 144 3.94 -3.45 15.58
N LYS A 145 3.53 -2.73 14.53
CA LYS A 145 2.11 -2.50 14.17
C LYS A 145 1.57 -3.54 13.18
N LEU A 146 1.53 -4.80 13.62
CA LEU A 146 1.21 -5.95 12.76
C LEU A 146 -0.16 -5.84 12.08
N PHE A 147 -1.21 -5.48 12.85
CA PHE A 147 -2.57 -5.31 12.36
C PHE A 147 -2.62 -4.29 11.20
N GLN A 148 -2.09 -3.09 11.43
CA GLN A 148 -2.16 -2.01 10.45
C GLN A 148 -1.39 -2.36 9.17
N ARG A 149 -0.22 -3.01 9.28
CA ARG A 149 0.59 -3.37 8.10
C ARG A 149 -0.08 -4.47 7.29
N ALA A 150 -0.56 -5.53 7.94
CA ALA A 150 -1.28 -6.60 7.26
C ALA A 150 -2.55 -6.07 6.59
N SER A 151 -3.33 -5.24 7.29
CA SER A 151 -4.54 -4.66 6.71
C SER A 151 -4.26 -3.77 5.50
N HIS A 152 -3.23 -2.92 5.59
CA HIS A 152 -2.82 -2.11 4.45
C HIS A 152 -2.50 -2.99 3.23
N VAL A 153 -1.67 -4.02 3.41
CA VAL A 153 -1.19 -4.87 2.31
C VAL A 153 -2.35 -5.60 1.62
N TYR A 154 -3.26 -6.22 2.37
CA TYR A 154 -4.39 -6.93 1.76
C TYR A 154 -5.37 -5.96 1.08
N TYR A 155 -5.65 -4.80 1.68
CA TYR A 155 -6.49 -3.80 1.00
C TYR A 155 -5.82 -3.20 -0.25
N GLU A 156 -4.51 -3.00 -0.24
CA GLU A 156 -3.77 -2.49 -1.41
C GLU A 156 -3.74 -3.52 -2.54
N ALA A 157 -3.50 -4.79 -2.24
CA ALA A 157 -3.58 -5.87 -3.22
C ALA A 157 -4.96 -5.90 -3.90
N LYS A 158 -6.04 -5.80 -3.12
CA LYS A 158 -7.40 -5.71 -3.64
C LYS A 158 -7.61 -4.47 -4.52
N ARG A 159 -7.07 -3.31 -4.13
CA ARG A 159 -7.16 -2.07 -4.93
C ARG A 159 -6.44 -2.18 -6.28
N VAL A 160 -5.30 -2.87 -6.35
CA VAL A 160 -4.56 -3.09 -7.61
C VAL A 160 -5.43 -3.86 -8.61
N TYR A 161 -6.05 -4.96 -8.21
CA TYR A 161 -6.94 -5.71 -9.08
C TYR A 161 -8.22 -4.93 -9.42
N ALA A 162 -8.81 -4.24 -8.44
CA ALA A 162 -9.97 -3.38 -8.69
C ALA A 162 -9.66 -2.25 -9.69
N PHE A 163 -8.45 -1.69 -9.66
CA PHE A 163 -7.99 -0.69 -10.61
C PHE A 163 -7.91 -1.28 -12.02
N LYS A 164 -7.26 -2.44 -12.17
CA LYS A 164 -7.15 -3.16 -13.45
C LYS A 164 -8.53 -3.52 -14.02
N ASP A 165 -9.45 -3.98 -13.18
CA ASP A 165 -10.80 -4.34 -13.57
C ASP A 165 -11.61 -3.10 -13.98
N ALA A 166 -11.45 -1.98 -13.26
CA ALA A 166 -12.09 -0.71 -13.62
C ALA A 166 -11.58 -0.16 -14.96
N VAL A 167 -10.29 -0.28 -15.26
CA VAL A 167 -9.74 0.06 -16.59
C VAL A 167 -10.40 -0.79 -17.69
N SER A 168 -10.56 -2.10 -17.43
CA SER A 168 -11.05 -3.09 -18.39
C SER A 168 -12.58 -3.19 -18.48
N SER A 169 -13.32 -2.42 -17.67
CA SER A 169 -14.78 -2.50 -17.63
C SER A 169 -15.42 -1.92 -18.91
N ASN A 170 -16.71 -2.19 -19.12
CA ASN A 170 -17.48 -1.59 -20.22
C ASN A 170 -18.21 -0.29 -19.79
N SER A 171 -17.83 0.29 -18.65
CA SER A 171 -18.38 1.57 -18.17
C SER A 171 -18.03 2.73 -19.10
N ASP A 172 -18.80 3.81 -19.01
CA ASP A 172 -18.42 5.06 -19.67
C ASP A 172 -17.09 5.58 -19.13
N GLU A 173 -16.41 6.37 -19.95
CA GLU A 173 -15.05 6.80 -19.65
C GLU A 173 -14.99 7.64 -18.37
N GLU A 174 -15.99 8.49 -18.11
CA GLU A 174 -16.02 9.35 -16.94
C GLU A 174 -16.20 8.55 -15.64
N GLU A 175 -17.09 7.56 -15.63
CA GLU A 175 -17.26 6.63 -14.51
C GLU A 175 -15.96 5.86 -14.24
N LYS A 176 -15.25 5.42 -15.29
CA LYS A 176 -13.93 4.80 -15.14
C LYS A 176 -12.96 5.73 -14.44
N LEU A 177 -12.75 6.96 -14.94
CA LEU A 177 -11.78 7.89 -14.35
C LEU A 177 -12.11 8.19 -12.89
N LYS A 178 -13.40 8.41 -12.59
CA LYS A 178 -13.84 8.65 -11.22
C LYS A 178 -13.50 7.47 -10.30
N LYS A 179 -13.82 6.25 -10.73
CA LYS A 179 -13.54 5.04 -9.94
C LYS A 179 -12.04 4.80 -9.74
N LEU A 180 -11.24 5.04 -10.76
CA LEU A 180 -9.78 4.97 -10.66
C LEU A 180 -9.25 6.03 -9.68
N GLY A 181 -9.76 7.27 -9.75
CA GLY A 181 -9.43 8.35 -8.81
C GLY A 181 -9.77 7.99 -7.36
N ASP A 182 -10.96 7.44 -7.11
CA ASP A 182 -11.39 6.99 -5.78
C ASP A 182 -10.45 5.91 -5.22
N LEU A 183 -10.10 4.90 -6.03
CA LEU A 183 -9.15 3.85 -5.65
C LEU A 183 -7.77 4.41 -5.28
N MET A 184 -7.31 5.42 -6.01
CA MET A 184 -6.02 6.07 -5.77
C MET A 184 -6.04 6.93 -4.51
N ASN A 185 -7.17 7.60 -4.22
CA ASN A 185 -7.37 8.34 -2.98
C ASN A 185 -7.39 7.41 -1.76
N ASP A 186 -8.06 6.26 -1.86
CA ASP A 186 -8.10 5.25 -0.82
C ASP A 186 -6.71 4.63 -0.55
N SER A 187 -5.95 4.33 -1.62
CA SER A 187 -4.55 3.90 -1.50
C SER A 187 -3.70 4.94 -0.78
N HIS A 188 -3.83 6.21 -1.17
CA HIS A 188 -3.06 7.30 -0.57
C HIS A 188 -3.43 7.54 0.91
N HIS A 189 -4.71 7.44 1.25
CA HIS A 189 -5.18 7.48 2.63
C HIS A 189 -4.60 6.31 3.43
N SER A 190 -4.69 5.08 2.90
CA SER A 190 -4.17 3.86 3.55
C SER A 190 -2.66 3.94 3.81
N CYS A 191 -1.88 4.44 2.86
CA CYS A 191 -0.44 4.73 3.03
C CYS A 191 -0.18 5.67 4.20
N SER A 192 -1.09 6.61 4.47
CA SER A 192 -0.96 7.54 5.59
C SER A 192 -1.29 6.93 6.93
N VAL A 193 -2.46 6.29 7.04
CA VAL A 193 -3.04 5.94 8.34
C VAL A 193 -2.66 4.53 8.76
N LEU A 194 -2.59 3.59 7.81
CA LEU A 194 -2.29 2.18 8.09
C LEU A 194 -0.83 1.84 7.85
N PHE A 195 -0.19 2.39 6.81
CA PHE A 195 1.22 2.11 6.55
C PHE A 195 2.17 3.16 7.12
N GLU A 196 1.68 4.34 7.51
CA GLU A 196 2.45 5.43 8.10
C GLU A 196 3.75 5.71 7.32
N CYS A 197 3.62 5.81 6.00
CA CYS A 197 4.74 6.04 5.07
C CYS A 197 4.59 7.36 4.27
N ARG A 198 3.70 8.26 4.71
CA ARG A 198 3.67 9.64 4.23
C ARG A 198 4.59 10.51 5.08
N TYR A 199 5.23 11.49 4.43
CA TYR A 199 6.09 12.45 5.12
C TYR A 199 5.27 13.66 5.59
N GLN A 200 5.66 14.33 6.67
CA GLN A 200 4.90 15.46 7.22
C GLN A 200 4.72 16.61 6.20
N SER A 201 5.71 16.85 5.34
CA SER A 201 5.66 17.86 4.25
C SER A 201 4.69 17.51 3.12
N THR A 202 4.18 16.28 3.06
CA THR A 202 3.14 15.88 2.10
C THR A 202 1.80 16.58 2.40
N ILE A 203 1.57 17.04 3.64
CA ILE A 203 0.36 17.79 4.04
C ILE A 203 0.39 19.25 3.53
N PRO A 204 1.47 20.03 3.73
CA PRO A 204 1.65 21.31 3.05
C PRO A 204 1.65 21.18 1.54
N CYS A 205 2.17 20.09 0.96
CA CYS A 205 1.97 19.84 -0.48
C CYS A 205 0.48 19.72 -0.78
N LEU A 206 -0.33 18.92 -0.10
CA LEU A 206 -1.79 18.85 -0.37
C LEU A 206 -2.55 20.19 -0.25
N ASN A 207 -2.14 21.08 0.66
CA ASN A 207 -2.75 22.42 0.79
C ASN A 207 -2.18 23.44 -0.19
N ALA A 208 -0.85 23.46 -0.39
CA ALA A 208 -0.18 24.20 -1.45
C ALA A 208 -0.59 23.67 -2.83
N ASN A 209 -1.07 22.43 -2.94
CA ASN A 209 -1.59 21.81 -4.14
C ASN A 209 -2.91 22.44 -4.53
N LYS A 210 -3.68 23.05 -3.62
CA LYS A 210 -4.87 23.80 -4.03
C LYS A 210 -4.46 25.07 -4.78
N GLU A 211 -3.49 25.81 -4.26
CA GLU A 211 -2.93 27.00 -4.93
C GLU A 211 -2.11 26.63 -6.18
N LEU A 212 -1.31 25.56 -6.16
CA LEU A 212 -0.56 25.06 -7.32
C LEU A 212 -1.48 24.49 -8.39
N MET A 213 -2.54 23.78 -8.01
CA MET A 213 -3.57 23.28 -8.92
C MET A 213 -4.32 24.46 -9.53
N GLU A 214 -4.74 25.45 -8.73
CA GLU A 214 -5.38 26.67 -9.24
C GLU A 214 -4.44 27.43 -10.18
N GLN A 215 -3.16 27.61 -9.85
CA GLN A 215 -2.17 28.27 -10.71
C GLN A 215 -1.83 27.47 -11.98
N PHE A 216 -1.65 26.16 -11.88
CA PHE A 216 -1.35 25.27 -13.01
C PHE A 216 -2.53 25.17 -13.99
N TYR A 217 -3.75 25.09 -13.46
CA TYR A 217 -4.98 25.06 -14.25
C TYR A 217 -5.48 26.45 -14.62
N GLN A 218 -4.92 27.54 -14.10
CA GLN A 218 -5.39 28.90 -14.36
C GLN A 218 -5.50 29.17 -15.87
N SER A 219 -4.46 28.83 -16.64
CA SER A 219 -4.48 28.98 -18.10
C SER A 219 -5.59 28.17 -18.81
N ARG A 220 -5.96 27.01 -18.26
CA ARG A 220 -7.02 26.12 -18.77
C ARG A 220 -8.42 26.49 -18.26
N ILE A 221 -8.48 27.19 -17.14
CA ILE A 221 -9.70 27.79 -16.61
C ILE A 221 -10.01 29.06 -17.43
N ASP A 222 -9.00 29.89 -17.67
CA ASP A 222 -9.11 31.15 -18.40
C ASP A 222 -9.50 30.94 -19.86
N ASN A 223 -9.08 29.82 -20.46
CA ASN A 223 -9.44 29.46 -21.84
C ASN A 223 -10.71 28.59 -21.95
N GLY A 224 -11.38 28.32 -20.83
CA GLY A 224 -12.65 27.58 -20.76
C GLY A 224 -12.55 26.06 -20.92
N THR A 225 -11.35 25.48 -20.92
CA THR A 225 -11.14 24.02 -21.01
C THR A 225 -11.59 23.29 -19.73
N ILE A 226 -11.42 23.94 -18.57
CA ILE A 226 -11.75 23.36 -17.26
C ILE A 226 -12.67 24.32 -16.49
N ASN A 227 -13.75 23.79 -15.92
CA ASN A 227 -14.60 24.55 -15.03
C ASN A 227 -13.99 24.61 -13.61
N LYS A 228 -13.85 25.84 -13.08
CA LYS A 228 -13.31 26.10 -11.75
C LYS A 228 -14.09 25.41 -10.63
N THR A 229 -15.41 25.24 -10.77
CA THR A 229 -16.22 24.54 -9.75
C THR A 229 -15.89 23.07 -9.64
N ASP A 230 -15.34 22.51 -10.71
CA ASP A 230 -15.08 21.09 -10.80
C ASP A 230 -13.68 20.75 -10.28
N LEU A 231 -12.86 21.74 -9.87
CA LEU A 231 -11.48 21.58 -9.37
C LEU A 231 -11.35 20.49 -8.29
N GLY A 232 -12.39 20.25 -7.48
CA GLY A 232 -12.42 19.18 -6.48
C GLY A 232 -12.56 17.76 -7.04
N LEU A 233 -12.94 17.61 -8.31
CA LEU A 233 -12.92 16.36 -9.08
C LEU A 233 -11.53 16.02 -9.61
N TYR A 234 -10.56 16.94 -9.46
CA TYR A 234 -9.18 16.79 -9.92
C TYR A 234 -8.28 16.47 -8.71
N VAL A 235 -7.56 15.35 -8.76
CA VAL A 235 -6.65 14.92 -7.68
C VAL A 235 -5.23 15.37 -8.01
N PHE A 236 -4.53 15.94 -7.02
CA PHE A 236 -3.11 16.28 -7.13
C PHE A 236 -2.30 15.38 -6.20
N ALA A 237 -1.56 14.43 -6.79
CA ALA A 237 -0.73 13.50 -6.04
C ALA A 237 0.65 14.10 -5.72
N SER A 238 1.10 13.97 -4.47
CA SER A 238 2.47 14.29 -4.07
C SER A 238 3.18 13.04 -3.54
N LYS A 239 4.37 12.74 -4.10
CA LYS A 239 5.31 11.74 -3.55
C LYS A 239 6.04 12.33 -2.35
N PRO A 240 6.36 11.55 -1.29
CA PRO A 240 7.38 10.50 -1.40
C PRO A 240 6.83 9.06 -1.47
N SER A 241 5.53 8.87 -1.27
CA SER A 241 4.83 7.62 -1.58
C SER A 241 3.86 7.85 -2.74
N SER A 242 4.04 7.07 -3.80
CA SER A 242 3.47 7.22 -5.13
C SER A 242 1.96 7.43 -5.15
N GLY A 243 1.50 8.68 -5.17
CA GLY A 243 0.23 9.00 -5.81
C GLY A 243 0.47 9.24 -7.30
N ALA A 244 -0.50 8.85 -8.11
CA ALA A 244 -0.63 9.30 -9.49
C ALA A 244 -2.00 10.04 -9.57
N ALA A 245 -2.39 10.61 -10.71
CA ALA A 245 -3.73 11.21 -10.87
C ALA A 245 -4.23 10.97 -12.30
N ILE A 246 -5.51 11.14 -12.60
CA ILE A 246 -6.05 10.95 -13.95
C ILE A 246 -6.71 12.26 -14.40
N PHE A 247 -6.20 12.88 -15.49
CA PHE A 247 -6.68 14.16 -16.04
C PHE A 247 -7.45 13.98 -17.34
N LYS A 248 -8.67 14.51 -17.39
CA LYS A 248 -9.43 14.69 -18.62
C LYS A 248 -8.99 16.00 -19.29
N PHE A 249 -8.61 15.91 -20.56
CA PHE A 249 -8.29 17.06 -21.41
C PHE A 249 -9.41 17.28 -22.41
#